data_AF-A0A6V7IKJ7-F1
#
_entry.id   AF-A0A6V7IKJ7-F1
#
_cell.length_a   1.000
_cell.length_b   1.000
_cell.length_c   1.000
_cell.angle_alpha   90.00
_cell.angle_beta   90.00
_cell.angle_gamma   90.00
#
_symmetry.space_group_name_H-M   'P 1'
#
loop_
_entity.id
_entity.type
_entity.pdbx_description
1 polymer ?
#
loop_
_entity_poly.entity_id
_entity_poly.type
_entity_poly.pdbx_seq_one_letter_code
_entity_poly.pdbx_strand_id
1 'polypeptide(L)'
;DPSQSRHHQELPTSSSVSTITRQSLEIVEMLREAERQGFTADDLQVALSQGATNPIEWLTAQWPHLVETVQVLVSTRGREMPEENNNIGILTANEAKEALRACKGDVWTAVAKAIQTRQQK
;
A
#
# COMPACT_ATOMS: atom_id res chain seq x y z
N ASP A 1 -51.36 -7.85 -22.68
CA ASP A 1 -49.95 -7.91 -22.27
C ASP A 1 -49.62 -6.64 -21.52
N PRO A 2 -49.25 -6.74 -20.22
CA PRO A 2 -48.07 -6.01 -19.80
C PRO A 2 -47.18 -6.87 -18.92
N SER A 3 -46.00 -7.18 -19.45
CA SER A 3 -44.88 -7.82 -18.78
C SER A 3 -44.19 -6.81 -17.84
N GLN A 4 -44.49 -6.86 -16.54
CA GLN A 4 -43.68 -6.16 -15.53
C GLN A 4 -42.58 -7.09 -15.01
N SER A 5 -41.36 -6.84 -15.49
CA SER A 5 -40.12 -7.41 -14.95
C SER A 5 -39.92 -6.89 -13.53
N ARG A 6 -40.25 -7.75 -12.55
CA ARG A 6 -40.03 -7.50 -11.13
C ARG A 6 -38.52 -7.59 -10.86
N HIS A 7 -37.86 -6.44 -10.77
CA HIS A 7 -36.51 -6.38 -10.20
C HIS A 7 -36.61 -6.83 -8.75
N HIS A 8 -36.16 -8.06 -8.47
CA HIS A 8 -35.97 -8.55 -7.12
C HIS A 8 -34.82 -7.77 -6.50
N GLN A 9 -35.16 -6.75 -5.70
CA GLN A 9 -34.24 -6.16 -4.74
C GLN A 9 -34.05 -7.19 -3.63
N GLU A 10 -33.00 -8.01 -3.74
CA GLU A 10 -32.61 -8.93 -2.67
C GLU A 10 -32.21 -8.10 -1.45
N LEU A 11 -33.06 -8.10 -0.41
CA LEU A 11 -32.67 -7.57 0.89
C LEU A 11 -31.50 -8.43 1.40
N PRO A 12 -30.47 -7.80 2.00
CA PRO A 12 -29.38 -8.56 2.59
C PRO A 12 -29.95 -9.48 3.68
N THR A 13 -29.80 -10.78 3.46
CA THR A 13 -30.21 -11.80 4.42
C THR A 13 -29.40 -11.65 5.72
N SER A 14 -29.99 -11.98 6.86
CA SER A 14 -29.38 -11.87 8.19
C SER A 14 -27.98 -12.52 8.28
N SER A 15 -27.74 -13.58 7.50
CA SER A 15 -26.45 -14.24 7.36
C SER A 15 -25.40 -13.33 6.69
N SER A 16 -25.74 -12.66 5.59
CA SER A 16 -24.82 -11.74 4.88
C SER A 16 -24.43 -10.54 5.73
N VAL A 17 -25.37 -10.00 6.50
CA VAL A 17 -25.11 -8.91 7.47
C VAL A 17 -24.14 -9.38 8.56
N SER A 18 -24.30 -10.61 9.07
CA SER A 18 -23.45 -11.17 10.12
C SER A 18 -22.01 -11.42 9.65
N THR A 19 -21.80 -11.79 8.38
CA THR A 19 -20.46 -11.98 7.82
C THR A 19 -19.73 -10.65 7.63
N ILE A 20 -20.44 -9.61 7.15
CA ILE A 20 -19.91 -8.26 6.96
C ILE A 20 -19.49 -7.64 8.30
N THR A 21 -20.30 -7.80 9.35
CA THR A 21 -19.98 -7.24 10.68
C THR A 21 -18.75 -7.92 11.27
N ARG A 22 -18.60 -9.24 11.11
CA ARG A 22 -17.43 -9.98 11.57
C ARG A 22 -16.15 -9.55 10.84
N GLN A 23 -16.19 -9.46 9.51
CA GLN A 23 -15.04 -9.00 8.71
C GLN A 23 -14.65 -7.56 9.04
N SER A 24 -15.64 -6.69 9.25
CA SER A 24 -15.40 -5.29 9.65
C SER A 24 -14.67 -5.20 10.99
N LEU A 25 -15.06 -6.02 11.98
CA LEU A 25 -14.41 -6.06 13.30
C LEU A 25 -12.96 -6.56 13.20
N GLU A 26 -12.71 -7.59 12.39
CA GLU A 26 -11.36 -8.14 12.16
C GLU A 26 -10.42 -7.09 11.56
N ILE A 27 -10.89 -6.31 10.57
CA ILE A 27 -10.11 -5.22 9.98
C ILE A 27 -9.78 -4.14 11.02
N VAL A 28 -10.74 -3.78 11.88
CA VAL A 28 -10.53 -2.78 12.93
C VAL A 28 -9.51 -3.26 13.97
N GLU A 29 -9.56 -4.52 14.37
CA GLU A 29 -8.55 -5.11 15.27
C GLU A 29 -7.16 -5.09 14.63
N MET A 30 -7.07 -5.44 13.36
CA MET A 30 -5.81 -5.43 12.61
C MET A 30 -5.23 -4.01 12.47
N LEU A 31 -6.07 -2.99 12.23
CA LEU A 31 -5.64 -1.59 12.20
C LEU A 31 -5.10 -1.13 13.55
N ARG A 32 -5.81 -1.43 14.65
CA ARG A 32 -5.35 -1.10 16.00
C ARG A 32 -4.02 -1.78 16.32
N GLU A 33 -3.85 -3.03 15.90
CA GLU A 33 -2.60 -3.76 16.08
C GLU A 33 -1.45 -3.13 15.29
N ALA A 34 -1.69 -2.77 14.01
CA ALA A 34 -0.72 -2.10 13.17
C ALA A 34 -0.27 -0.77 13.80
N GLU A 35 -1.22 0.05 14.26
CA GLU A 35 -0.95 1.34 14.92
C GLU A 35 -0.15 1.17 16.21
N ARG A 36 -0.45 0.15 17.01
CA ARG A 36 0.32 -0.17 18.24
C ARG A 36 1.79 -0.49 17.94
N GLN A 37 2.07 -1.04 16.75
CA GLN A 37 3.43 -1.32 16.29
C GLN A 37 4.05 -0.17 15.49
N GLY A 38 3.35 0.97 15.36
CA GLY A 38 3.86 2.15 14.66
C GLY A 38 3.66 2.13 13.14
N PHE A 39 2.85 1.20 12.61
CA PHE A 39 2.45 1.17 11.21
C PHE A 39 1.18 1.97 10.98
N THR A 40 1.01 2.52 9.78
CA THR A 40 -0.21 3.23 9.39
C THR A 40 -1.22 2.31 8.71
N ALA A 41 -2.46 2.78 8.54
CA ALA A 41 -3.46 2.10 7.73
C ALA A 41 -2.98 1.87 6.28
N ASP A 42 -2.23 2.82 5.72
CA ASP A 42 -1.67 2.68 4.36
C ASP A 42 -0.58 1.60 4.30
N ASP A 43 0.25 1.46 5.35
CA ASP A 43 1.22 0.36 5.44
C ASP A 43 0.46 -0.98 5.43
N LEU A 44 -0.61 -1.09 6.23
CA LEU A 44 -1.44 -2.29 6.27
C LEU A 44 -2.07 -2.61 4.90
N GLN A 45 -2.53 -1.60 4.16
CA GLN A 45 -3.05 -1.79 2.81
C GLN A 45 -2.00 -2.29 1.84
N VAL A 46 -0.73 -1.87 1.98
CA VAL A 46 0.37 -2.43 1.18
C VAL A 46 0.51 -3.92 1.47
N ALA A 47 0.62 -4.32 2.74
CA ALA A 47 0.77 -5.73 3.11
C ALA A 47 -0.40 -6.60 2.57
N LEU A 48 -1.63 -6.12 2.68
CA LEU A 48 -2.81 -6.77 2.11
C LEU A 48 -2.74 -6.87 0.57
N SER A 49 -2.27 -5.82 -0.10
CA SER A 49 -2.10 -5.80 -1.57
C SER A 49 -1.01 -6.77 -2.04
N GLN A 50 -0.03 -7.06 -1.19
CA GLN A 50 1.00 -8.08 -1.43
C GLN A 50 0.49 -9.51 -1.18
N GLY A 51 -0.78 -9.68 -0.78
CA GLY A 51 -1.37 -10.99 -0.50
C GLY A 51 -0.89 -11.60 0.82
N ALA A 52 -0.43 -10.78 1.77
CA ALA A 52 0.03 -11.27 3.07
C ALA A 52 -1.09 -11.98 3.84
N THR A 53 -0.88 -13.25 4.18
CA THR A 53 -1.81 -14.00 5.05
C THR A 53 -1.82 -13.47 6.48
N ASN A 54 -0.67 -12.97 6.96
CA ASN A 54 -0.52 -12.29 8.23
C ASN A 54 0.10 -10.90 8.00
N PRO A 55 -0.72 -9.85 7.73
CA PRO A 55 -0.22 -8.54 7.33
C PRO A 55 0.70 -7.86 8.35
N ILE A 56 0.46 -8.08 9.65
CA ILE A 56 1.27 -7.48 10.72
C ILE A 56 2.67 -8.10 10.78
N GLU A 57 2.75 -9.42 10.67
CA GLU A 57 4.01 -10.15 10.57
C GLU A 57 4.77 -9.74 9.30
N TRP A 58 4.07 -9.62 8.17
CA TRP A 58 4.64 -9.15 6.92
C TRP A 58 5.18 -7.71 7.04
N LEU A 59 4.46 -6.80 7.70
CA LEU A 59 4.93 -5.44 7.95
C LEU A 59 6.18 -5.42 8.82
N THR A 60 6.30 -6.32 9.78
CA THR A 60 7.49 -6.41 10.63
C THR A 60 8.69 -6.96 9.85
N ALA A 61 8.46 -7.98 9.02
CA ALA A 61 9.52 -8.74 8.37
C ALA A 61 9.93 -8.21 6.99
N GLN A 62 9.00 -7.69 6.19
CA GLN A 62 9.21 -7.40 4.76
C GLN A 62 9.18 -5.90 4.44
N TRP A 63 8.33 -5.12 5.12
CA TRP A 63 8.20 -3.70 4.83
C TRP A 63 9.53 -2.92 4.90
N PRO A 64 10.40 -3.12 5.91
CA PRO A 64 11.70 -2.43 5.94
C PRO A 64 12.58 -2.74 4.73
N HIS A 65 12.54 -3.98 4.23
CA HIS A 65 13.30 -4.41 3.06
C HIS A 65 12.78 -3.79 1.76
N LEU A 66 11.46 -3.66 1.60
CA LEU A 66 10.89 -2.95 0.45
C LEU A 66 11.29 -1.47 0.45
N VAL A 67 11.22 -0.82 1.62
CA VAL A 67 11.63 0.58 1.80
C VAL A 67 13.10 0.76 1.41
N GLU A 68 13.99 -0.08 1.94
CA GLU A 68 15.42 -0.06 1.62
C GLU A 68 15.68 -0.31 0.13
N THR A 69 14.99 -1.29 -0.46
CA THR A 69 15.10 -1.60 -1.90
C THR A 69 14.78 -0.39 -2.77
N VAL A 70 13.66 0.31 -2.48
CA VAL A 70 13.30 1.53 -3.22
C VAL A 70 14.36 2.62 -3.03
N GLN A 71 14.86 2.84 -1.81
CA GLN A 71 15.92 3.83 -1.56
C GLN A 71 17.19 3.53 -2.37
N VAL A 72 17.67 2.28 -2.34
CA VAL A 72 18.87 1.85 -3.05
C VAL A 72 18.70 2.01 -4.57
N LEU A 73 17.57 1.59 -5.12
CA LEU A 73 17.31 1.66 -6.56
C LEU A 73 17.21 3.11 -7.05
N VAL A 74 16.52 3.97 -6.31
CA VAL A 74 16.38 5.39 -6.65
C VAL A 74 17.74 6.11 -6.58
N SER A 75 18.50 5.90 -5.50
CA SER A 75 19.84 6.52 -5.37
C SER A 75 20.83 5.97 -6.40
N THR A 76 20.71 4.69 -6.79
CA THR A 76 21.51 4.14 -7.88
C THR A 76 21.22 4.83 -9.21
N ARG A 77 19.93 5.08 -9.53
CA ARG A 77 19.59 5.86 -10.72
C ARG A 77 20.10 7.30 -10.67
N GLY A 78 20.11 7.95 -9.51
CA GLY A 78 20.73 9.27 -9.36
C GLY A 78 22.22 9.27 -9.70
N ARG A 79 22.98 8.26 -9.25
CA ARG A 79 24.42 8.15 -9.52
C ARG A 79 24.78 7.86 -10.98
N GLU A 80 23.87 7.25 -11.73
CA GLU A 80 24.06 6.96 -13.15
C GLU A 80 23.79 8.18 -14.05
N MET A 81 23.18 9.25 -13.52
CA MET A 81 22.99 10.50 -14.23
C MET A 81 24.28 11.35 -14.22
N PRO A 82 24.53 12.15 -15.27
CA PRO A 82 25.58 13.16 -15.23
C PRO A 82 25.41 14.05 -14.00
N GLU A 83 26.50 14.41 -13.32
CA GLU A 83 26.46 15.21 -12.08
C GLU A 83 25.70 16.53 -12.26
N GLU A 84 25.82 17.15 -13.43
CA GLU A 84 25.12 18.39 -13.82
C GLU A 84 23.59 18.25 -13.90
N ASN A 85 23.06 17.01 -13.93
CA ASN A 85 21.64 16.70 -14.05
C ASN A 85 21.10 15.87 -12.86
N ASN A 86 21.92 15.56 -11.85
CA ASN A 86 21.49 14.72 -10.73
C ASN A 86 20.71 15.52 -9.68
N ASN A 87 19.40 15.63 -9.89
CA ASN A 87 18.46 16.23 -8.94
C ASN A 87 17.75 15.18 -8.06
N ILE A 88 18.18 13.90 -8.10
CA ILE A 88 17.52 12.81 -7.37
C ILE A 88 18.01 12.75 -5.92
N GLY A 89 19.33 12.76 -5.72
CA GLY A 89 19.97 12.69 -4.40
C GLY A 89 19.68 11.40 -3.61
N ILE A 90 19.80 11.47 -2.29
CA ILE A 90 19.48 10.36 -1.38
C ILE A 90 17.99 10.40 -1.04
N LEU A 91 17.28 9.29 -1.30
CA LEU A 91 15.86 9.15 -0.96
C LEU A 91 15.72 8.82 0.53
N THR A 92 14.89 9.58 1.26
CA THR A 92 14.62 9.28 2.67
C THR A 92 13.70 8.07 2.83
N ALA A 93 13.72 7.44 4.01
CA ALA A 93 12.84 6.31 4.30
C ALA A 93 11.35 6.71 4.20
N ASN A 94 11.00 7.94 4.60
CA ASN A 94 9.62 8.42 4.51
C ASN A 94 9.16 8.58 3.05
N GLU A 95 10.00 9.15 2.18
CA GLU A 95 9.64 9.27 0.76
C GLU A 95 9.53 7.90 0.08
N ALA A 96 10.38 6.94 0.46
CA ALA A 96 10.26 5.56 -0.03
C ALA A 96 8.95 4.90 0.44
N LYS A 97 8.58 5.07 1.72
CA LYS A 97 7.29 4.59 2.25
C LYS A 97 6.11 5.23 1.52
N GLU A 98 6.13 6.54 1.29
CA GLU A 98 5.09 7.25 0.55
C GLU A 98 4.93 6.73 -0.89
N ALA A 99 6.05 6.52 -1.59
CA ALA A 99 6.05 5.95 -2.93
C ALA A 99 5.46 4.54 -2.95
N LEU A 100 5.88 3.68 -2.03
CA LEU A 100 5.37 2.31 -1.90
C LEU A 100 3.87 2.27 -1.55
N ARG A 101 3.39 3.10 -0.63
CA ARG A 101 1.97 3.22 -0.29
C ARG A 101 1.15 3.61 -1.51
N ALA A 102 1.59 4.64 -2.24
CA ALA A 102 0.90 5.09 -3.44
C ALA A 102 0.88 4.07 -4.58
N CYS A 103 1.83 3.13 -4.58
CA CYS A 103 1.96 2.08 -5.59
C CYS A 103 1.55 0.70 -5.06
N LYS A 104 0.90 0.62 -3.89
CA LYS A 104 0.44 -0.64 -3.27
C LYS A 104 1.57 -1.69 -3.12
N GLY A 105 2.80 -1.23 -2.91
CA GLY A 105 3.99 -2.06 -2.77
C GLY A 105 4.64 -2.51 -4.08
N ASP A 106 4.16 -2.06 -5.25
CA ASP A 106 4.86 -2.30 -6.52
C ASP A 106 6.18 -1.49 -6.55
N VAL A 107 7.30 -2.20 -6.40
CA VAL A 107 8.63 -1.59 -6.25
C VAL A 107 9.03 -0.79 -7.49
N TRP A 108 8.76 -1.29 -8.70
CA TRP A 108 9.20 -0.61 -9.91
C TRP A 108 8.42 0.67 -10.18
N THR A 109 7.11 0.63 -9.94
CA THR A 109 6.24 1.81 -10.02
C THR A 109 6.60 2.82 -8.93
N ALA A 110 6.90 2.35 -7.71
CA ALA A 110 7.34 3.21 -6.62
C ALA A 110 8.68 3.90 -6.92
N VAL A 111 9.66 3.18 -7.48
CA VAL A 111 10.95 3.74 -7.91
C VAL A 111 10.76 4.80 -8.99
N ALA A 112 9.99 4.50 -10.04
CA ALA A 112 9.71 5.44 -11.11
C ALA A 112 9.03 6.72 -10.59
N LYS A 113 8.05 6.56 -9.70
CA LYS A 113 7.34 7.68 -9.08
C LYS A 113 8.26 8.51 -8.19
N ALA A 114 9.07 7.88 -7.34
CA ALA A 114 10.00 8.57 -6.46
C ALA A 114 11.05 9.38 -7.23
N ILE A 115 11.58 8.84 -8.33
CA ILE A 115 12.50 9.54 -9.24
C ILE A 115 11.80 10.77 -9.83
N GLN A 116 10.60 10.59 -10.39
CA GLN A 116 9.84 11.69 -10.99
C GLN A 116 9.57 12.79 -9.96
N THR A 117 9.13 12.45 -8.75
CA THR A 117 8.88 13.41 -7.69
C THR A 117 10.14 14.18 -7.30
N ARG A 118 11.30 13.53 -7.22
CA ARG A 118 12.57 14.20 -6.91
C ARG A 118 13.04 15.13 -8.02
N GLN A 119 12.87 14.73 -9.29
CA GLN A 119 13.26 15.56 -10.44
C GLN A 119 12.40 16.82 -10.63
N GLN A 120 11.20 16.84 -10.05
CA GLN A 120 10.27 17.97 -10.11
C GLN A 120 10.38 18.94 -8.92
N LYS A 121 11.16 18.60 -7.89
CA LYS A 121 11.48 19.48 -6.75
C LYS A 121 12.62 20.43 -7.12
#